data_AF-A0A1Q4A245-F1
#
_entry.id   AF-A0A1Q4A245-F1
#
_cell.length_a   1.000
_cell.length_b   1.000
_cell.length_c   1.000
_cell.angle_alpha   90.00
_cell.angle_beta   90.00
_cell.angle_gamma   90.00
#
_symmetry.space_group_name_H-M   'P 1'
#
loop_
_entity.id
_entity.type
_entity.pdbx_description
1 polymer ?
#
loop_
_entity_poly.entity_id
_entity_poly.type
_entity_poly.pdbx_seq_one_letter_code
_entity_poly.pdbx_strand_id
1 'polypeptide(L)'
;MSSPRFGEHIEEDPSVCYRHPDRQSWVLCQRCGRTICPECQILAPVGVQCPDCVRESGGSVQWTATHTKPVKKRAAARRAPAASATQGGFGGWVSGLLRPGGESPPFSWIFAASAIALWLVGLFTANLPVIWLAAFPNTAWQLWRFATFPFAYPAAASIQGLLLFALALFFWLLFAPSVERNFGRTRFLTVFFAASIFGAAAQLIFGGVAYGLAAGLFGLLGSYAVLMWSYPPARTQILVVLAINLALNLALGGGSIPLIFGGLLAGAGSTYLLQFYEERPRSKASTPYLIIGGAVVALAAIAVVVNVGLF
;
A
#
# COMPACT_ATOMS: atom_id res chain seq x y z
N MET A 1 24.97 46.34 -30.57
CA MET A 1 23.63 45.80 -30.89
C MET A 1 22.91 45.60 -29.57
N SER A 2 21.77 46.27 -29.36
CA SER A 2 20.96 46.16 -28.14
C SER A 2 20.41 44.74 -27.98
N SER A 3 20.58 44.14 -26.80
CA SER A 3 19.96 42.85 -26.48
C SER A 3 18.43 42.97 -26.51
N PRO A 4 17.69 42.03 -27.10
CA PRO A 4 16.23 42.05 -27.15
C PRO A 4 15.61 42.00 -25.75
N ARG A 5 14.50 42.71 -25.54
CA ARG A 5 13.76 42.71 -24.26
C ARG A 5 13.01 41.39 -24.07
N PHE A 6 12.79 41.02 -22.81
CA PHE A 6 12.03 39.83 -22.45
C PHE A 6 10.60 39.93 -23.02
N GLY A 7 10.24 39.02 -23.93
CA GLY A 7 8.94 39.02 -24.63
C GLY A 7 8.93 39.72 -26.00
N GLU A 8 10.06 40.21 -26.50
CA GLU A 8 10.16 40.75 -27.86
C GLU A 8 10.30 39.61 -28.88
N HIS A 9 9.32 39.47 -29.76
CA HIS A 9 9.33 38.46 -30.82
C HIS A 9 10.12 38.99 -32.03
N ILE A 10 11.19 38.30 -32.38
CA ILE A 10 11.95 38.58 -33.61
C ILE A 10 11.18 37.94 -34.78
N GLU A 11 10.93 38.71 -35.83
CA GLU A 11 10.21 38.31 -37.05
C GLU A 11 11.10 37.43 -37.96
N GLU A 12 11.60 36.32 -37.39
CA GLU A 12 12.23 35.21 -38.13
C GLU A 12 11.16 34.15 -38.42
N ASP A 13 11.25 33.48 -39.58
CA ASP A 13 10.34 32.42 -39.98
C ASP A 13 10.21 31.38 -38.83
N PRO A 14 9.03 31.29 -38.17
CA PRO A 14 8.85 30.53 -36.93
C PRO A 14 8.87 29.01 -37.16
N SER A 15 9.18 28.59 -38.38
CA SER A 15 9.20 27.19 -38.78
C SER A 15 10.55 26.51 -38.67
N VAL A 16 11.67 27.24 -38.53
CA VAL A 16 13.03 26.66 -38.55
C VAL A 16 13.88 27.07 -37.35
N CYS A 17 14.82 26.22 -36.93
CA CYS A 17 15.69 26.54 -35.81
C CYS A 17 16.73 27.62 -36.18
N TYR A 18 16.93 28.60 -35.31
CA TYR A 18 17.89 29.69 -35.53
C TYR A 18 19.37 29.24 -35.72
N ARG A 19 19.73 28.03 -35.28
CA ARG A 19 21.05 27.40 -35.48
C ARG A 19 21.07 26.36 -36.59
N HIS A 20 19.92 25.79 -36.92
CA HIS A 20 19.77 24.67 -37.87
C HIS A 20 18.67 25.02 -38.87
N PRO A 21 19.01 25.74 -39.96
CA PRO A 21 18.03 26.19 -40.96
C PRO A 21 17.41 25.03 -41.75
N ASP A 22 18.01 23.85 -41.69
CA ASP A 22 17.55 22.58 -42.27
C ASP A 22 16.50 21.86 -41.42
N ARG A 23 16.22 22.34 -40.19
CA ARG A 23 15.35 21.64 -39.24
C ARG A 23 14.13 22.45 -38.86
N GLN A 24 12.97 21.87 -39.13
CA GLN A 24 11.72 22.46 -38.69
C GLN A 24 11.53 22.33 -37.17
N SER A 25 11.14 23.41 -36.52
CA SER A 25 10.82 23.42 -35.10
C SER A 25 9.85 24.55 -34.76
N TRP A 26 8.91 24.26 -33.86
CA TRP A 26 7.93 25.21 -33.33
C TRP A 26 8.14 25.51 -31.84
N VAL A 27 9.25 25.05 -31.26
CA VAL A 27 9.58 25.31 -29.86
C VAL A 27 10.28 26.66 -29.75
N LEU A 28 9.73 27.55 -28.93
CA LEU A 28 10.24 28.91 -28.74
C LEU A 28 11.01 29.00 -27.42
N CYS A 29 12.17 29.65 -27.45
CA CYS A 29 12.92 30.01 -26.24
C CYS A 29 12.09 30.98 -25.39
N GLN A 30 11.82 30.63 -24.13
CA GLN A 30 11.04 31.47 -23.20
C GLN A 30 11.70 32.82 -22.87
N ARG A 31 12.98 33.00 -23.18
CA ARG A 31 13.73 34.24 -22.86
C ARG A 31 13.81 35.21 -24.04
N CYS A 32 14.17 34.72 -25.22
CA CYS A 32 14.41 35.56 -26.41
C CYS A 32 13.42 35.32 -27.55
N GLY A 33 12.46 34.40 -27.41
CA GLY A 33 11.44 34.14 -28.42
C GLY A 33 11.93 33.42 -29.69
N ARG A 34 13.22 33.09 -29.82
CA ARG A 34 13.74 32.37 -31.01
C ARG A 34 13.30 30.90 -31.04
N THR A 35 13.08 30.38 -32.23
CA THR A 35 12.80 28.97 -32.51
C THR A 35 14.02 28.07 -32.34
N ILE A 36 13.87 26.99 -31.59
CA ILE A 36 14.93 26.05 -31.21
C ILE A 36 14.52 24.62 -31.51
N CYS A 37 15.39 23.84 -32.17
CA CYS A 37 15.13 22.41 -32.39
C CYS A 37 15.30 21.60 -31.09
N PRO A 38 14.76 20.36 -31.02
CA PRO A 38 14.89 19.50 -29.85
C PRO A 38 16.32 19.17 -29.42
N GLU A 39 17.30 19.32 -30.32
CA GLU A 39 18.73 19.12 -30.01
C GLU A 39 19.38 20.36 -29.42
N CYS A 40 18.90 21.56 -29.77
CA CYS A 40 19.37 22.83 -29.22
C CYS A 40 18.60 23.26 -27.98
N GLN A 41 17.47 22.63 -27.68
CA GLN A 41 16.64 22.99 -26.54
C GLN A 41 17.32 22.64 -25.21
N ILE A 42 17.33 23.59 -24.27
CA ILE A 42 17.84 23.37 -22.92
C ILE A 42 16.66 23.49 -21.96
N LEU A 43 16.43 22.44 -21.16
CA LEU A 43 15.41 22.45 -20.11
C LEU A 43 15.93 23.26 -18.92
N ALA A 44 15.37 24.44 -18.69
CA ALA A 44 15.65 25.30 -17.55
C ALA A 44 14.48 25.24 -16.54
N PRO A 45 14.68 25.68 -15.28
CA PRO A 45 13.63 25.66 -14.25
C PRO A 45 12.35 26.44 -14.63
N VAL A 46 12.46 27.40 -15.55
CA VAL A 46 11.36 28.26 -16.01
C VAL A 46 10.96 27.94 -17.47
N GLY A 47 11.16 26.69 -17.90
CA GLY A 47 10.82 26.21 -19.23
C GLY A 47 12.01 26.08 -20.18
N VAL A 48 11.74 26.04 -21.48
CA VAL A 48 12.75 25.77 -22.49
C VAL A 48 13.51 27.05 -22.87
N GLN A 49 14.85 27.00 -22.86
CA GLN A 49 15.73 28.11 -23.21
C GLN A 49 16.75 27.72 -24.28
N CYS A 50 17.27 28.70 -25.03
CA CYS A 50 18.31 28.49 -26.04
C CYS A 50 19.74 28.56 -25.44
N PRO A 51 20.75 27.97 -26.09
CA PRO A 51 22.12 27.92 -25.59
C PRO A 51 22.77 29.29 -25.35
N ASP A 52 22.43 30.30 -26.15
CA ASP A 52 23.03 31.63 -26.02
C ASP A 52 22.45 32.37 -24.80
N CYS A 53 21.13 32.30 -24.61
CA CYS A 53 20.46 32.81 -23.40
C CYS A 53 20.93 32.13 -22.12
N VAL A 54 21.27 30.84 -22.19
CA VAL A 54 21.83 30.08 -21.05
C VAL A 54 23.28 30.48 -20.76
N ARG A 55 24.09 30.79 -21.79
CA ARG A 55 25.45 31.32 -21.60
C ARG A 55 25.44 32.71 -20.96
N GLU A 56 24.49 33.56 -21.34
CA GLU A 56 24.32 34.90 -20.78
C GLU A 56 23.84 34.89 -19.31
N SER A 57 23.17 33.83 -18.84
CA SER A 57 22.70 33.73 -17.45
C SER A 57 23.76 33.31 -16.44
N GLY A 58 25.04 33.23 -16.84
CA GLY A 58 26.16 33.11 -15.89
C GLY A 58 26.61 31.69 -15.56
N GLY A 59 26.25 30.68 -16.37
CA GLY A 59 26.92 29.37 -16.42
C GLY A 59 26.96 28.54 -15.12
N SER A 60 26.33 28.98 -14.03
CA SER A 60 26.46 28.39 -12.69
C SER A 60 25.44 27.29 -12.37
N VAL A 61 24.49 27.04 -13.28
CA VAL A 61 23.56 25.92 -13.16
C VAL A 61 24.26 24.68 -13.72
N GLN A 62 24.34 23.59 -12.95
CA GLN A 62 24.83 22.32 -13.50
C GLN A 62 23.79 21.76 -14.47
N TRP A 63 24.17 21.68 -15.75
CA TRP A 63 23.30 21.28 -16.85
C TRP A 63 23.44 19.78 -17.13
N THR A 64 22.31 19.06 -17.12
CA THR A 64 22.25 17.72 -17.70
C THR A 64 21.79 17.86 -19.15
N ALA A 65 22.70 17.67 -20.11
CA ALA A 65 22.31 17.63 -21.52
C ALA A 65 21.36 16.45 -21.75
N THR A 66 20.25 16.68 -22.47
CA THR A 66 19.29 15.63 -22.87
C THR A 66 19.92 14.55 -23.76
N HIS A 67 21.17 14.77 -24.21
CA HIS A 67 22.02 13.84 -24.94
C HIS A 67 23.21 13.32 -24.11
N THR A 68 23.02 12.95 -22.85
CA THR A 68 23.94 11.94 -22.29
C THR A 68 23.73 10.65 -23.08
N LYS A 69 24.76 10.21 -23.82
CA LYS A 69 24.90 8.86 -24.38
C LYS A 69 24.17 7.88 -23.46
N PRO A 70 23.36 6.94 -23.97
CA PRO A 70 22.70 5.98 -23.10
C PRO A 70 23.77 5.42 -22.18
N VAL A 71 23.63 5.69 -20.88
CA VAL A 71 24.49 5.08 -19.87
C VAL A 71 24.48 3.63 -20.26
N LYS A 72 25.66 3.07 -20.61
CA LYS A 72 25.83 1.64 -20.79
C LYS A 72 25.48 1.06 -19.42
N LYS A 73 24.20 0.83 -19.17
CA LYS A 73 23.72 -0.03 -18.11
C LYS A 73 24.45 -1.32 -18.44
N ARG A 74 25.49 -1.62 -17.65
CA ARG A 74 26.12 -2.93 -17.65
C ARG A 74 24.98 -3.92 -17.75
N ALA A 75 25.03 -4.77 -18.77
CA ALA A 75 24.01 -5.74 -19.09
C ALA A 75 23.77 -6.66 -17.88
N ALA A 76 22.94 -6.21 -16.94
CA ALA A 76 22.22 -7.08 -16.05
C ALA A 76 21.16 -7.71 -16.94
N ALA A 77 21.48 -8.95 -17.34
CA ALA A 77 20.65 -9.94 -17.98
C ALA A 77 19.26 -9.47 -18.43
N ARG A 78 19.06 -9.49 -19.76
CA ARG A 78 17.76 -9.46 -20.46
C ARG A 78 16.59 -9.86 -19.56
N ARG A 79 15.94 -8.88 -18.93
CA ARG A 79 14.54 -9.00 -18.54
C ARG A 79 13.80 -8.17 -19.57
N ALA A 80 13.07 -8.88 -20.42
CA ALA A 80 12.15 -8.27 -21.36
C ALA A 80 11.34 -7.19 -20.63
N PRO A 81 11.06 -6.04 -21.26
CA PRO A 81 10.10 -5.11 -20.69
C PRO A 81 8.81 -5.92 -20.54
N ALA A 82 8.43 -6.18 -19.28
CA ALA A 82 7.10 -6.69 -19.01
C ALA A 82 6.19 -5.68 -19.65
N ALA A 83 5.51 -6.11 -20.72
CA ALA A 83 4.46 -5.33 -21.32
C ALA A 83 3.61 -4.85 -20.15
N SER A 84 3.62 -3.54 -19.94
CA SER A 84 2.57 -2.86 -19.20
C SER A 84 1.31 -3.14 -20.00
N ALA A 85 0.73 -4.31 -19.77
CA ALA A 85 -0.61 -4.63 -20.18
C ALA A 85 -1.47 -3.67 -19.37
N THR A 86 -1.67 -2.49 -19.93
CA THR A 86 -2.89 -1.71 -19.83
C THR A 86 -4.03 -2.60 -20.33
N GLN A 87 -4.36 -3.62 -19.55
CA GLN A 87 -5.66 -4.29 -19.58
C GLN A 87 -6.37 -3.78 -18.33
N GLY A 88 -6.83 -2.53 -18.42
CA GLY A 88 -7.67 -1.89 -17.41
C GLY A 88 -9.01 -2.62 -17.35
N GLY A 89 -9.09 -3.66 -16.53
CA GLY A 89 -10.28 -4.45 -16.32
C GLY A 89 -10.04 -5.50 -15.24
N PHE A 90 -11.11 -6.03 -14.65
CA PHE A 90 -11.06 -7.03 -13.59
C PHE A 90 -10.15 -8.22 -13.97
N GLY A 91 -10.16 -8.68 -15.22
CA GLY A 91 -9.28 -9.76 -15.70
C GLY A 91 -7.79 -9.41 -15.72
N GLY A 92 -7.42 -8.16 -16.02
CA GLY A 92 -6.04 -7.68 -15.93
C GLY A 92 -5.57 -7.59 -14.47
N TRP A 93 -6.46 -7.13 -13.59
CA TRP A 93 -6.22 -7.13 -12.14
C TRP A 93 -6.06 -8.55 -11.57
N VAL A 94 -6.91 -9.50 -11.95
CA VAL A 94 -6.82 -10.92 -11.56
C VAL A 94 -5.56 -11.59 -12.11
N SER A 95 -5.17 -11.33 -13.36
CA SER A 95 -3.93 -11.90 -13.92
C SER A 95 -2.67 -11.30 -13.28
N GLY A 96 -2.70 -10.01 -12.91
CA GLY A 96 -1.65 -9.36 -12.11
C GLY A 96 -1.59 -9.85 -10.65
N LEU A 97 -2.70 -10.36 -10.12
CA LEU A 97 -2.70 -11.13 -8.87
C LEU A 97 -2.02 -12.50 -9.09
N LEU A 98 -2.45 -13.26 -10.11
CA LEU A 98 -1.97 -14.63 -10.33
C LEU A 98 -0.50 -14.74 -10.76
N ARG A 99 0.14 -13.66 -11.23
CA ARG A 99 1.57 -13.61 -11.54
C ARG A 99 2.31 -12.62 -10.63
N PRO A 100 2.80 -13.08 -9.47
CA PRO A 100 3.68 -12.28 -8.62
C PRO A 100 5.01 -12.01 -9.36
N GLY A 101 5.14 -10.85 -10.01
CA GLY A 101 6.42 -10.35 -10.50
C GLY A 101 7.36 -9.96 -9.36
N GLY A 102 8.63 -9.64 -9.63
CA GLY A 102 9.64 -9.34 -8.60
C GLY A 102 9.36 -8.15 -7.68
N GLU A 103 8.32 -7.35 -7.95
CA GLU A 103 7.80 -6.25 -7.12
C GLU A 103 6.43 -6.57 -6.50
N SER A 104 5.97 -7.82 -6.59
CA SER A 104 4.69 -8.25 -6.02
C SER A 104 4.67 -8.08 -4.50
N PRO A 105 3.54 -7.71 -3.89
CA PRO A 105 3.38 -7.55 -2.45
C PRO A 105 3.54 -8.91 -1.74
N PRO A 106 4.73 -9.24 -1.19
CA PRO A 106 5.02 -10.61 -0.78
C PRO A 106 4.18 -11.06 0.42
N PHE A 107 3.92 -10.18 1.39
CA PHE A 107 3.26 -10.58 2.65
C PHE A 107 1.79 -10.92 2.43
N SER A 108 1.10 -10.16 1.59
CA SER A 108 -0.30 -10.43 1.24
C SER A 108 -0.47 -11.84 0.66
N TRP A 109 0.45 -12.25 -0.23
CA TRP A 109 0.47 -13.59 -0.82
C TRP A 109 0.94 -14.66 0.14
N ILE A 110 1.98 -14.40 0.94
CA ILE A 110 2.47 -15.33 1.96
C ILE A 110 1.36 -15.62 2.98
N PHE A 111 0.62 -14.60 3.39
CA PHE A 111 -0.46 -14.74 4.37
C PHE A 111 -1.63 -15.53 3.80
N ALA A 112 -2.02 -15.24 2.56
CA ALA A 112 -3.04 -16.03 1.84
C ALA A 112 -2.59 -17.49 1.67
N ALA A 113 -1.36 -17.73 1.22
CA ALA A 113 -0.81 -19.07 1.03
C ALA A 113 -0.70 -19.84 2.36
N SER A 114 -0.32 -19.17 3.44
CA SER A 114 -0.26 -19.76 4.78
C SER A 114 -1.65 -20.16 5.28
N ALA A 115 -2.64 -19.29 5.10
CA ALA A 115 -4.04 -19.60 5.44
C ALA A 115 -4.57 -20.78 4.60
N ILE A 116 -4.28 -20.83 3.29
CA ILE A 116 -4.65 -21.94 2.41
C ILE A 116 -3.99 -23.25 2.87
N ALA A 117 -2.68 -23.23 3.13
CA ALA A 117 -1.96 -24.41 3.57
C ALA A 117 -2.52 -24.96 4.89
N LEU A 118 -2.75 -24.10 5.88
CA LEU A 118 -3.30 -24.51 7.18
C LEU A 118 -4.75 -24.98 7.06
N TRP A 119 -5.57 -24.35 6.21
CA TRP A 119 -6.94 -24.77 5.96
C TRP A 119 -6.99 -26.16 5.30
N LEU A 120 -6.12 -26.41 4.30
CA LEU A 120 -5.99 -27.72 3.67
C LEU A 120 -5.51 -28.78 4.66
N VAL A 121 -4.51 -28.49 5.49
CA VAL A 121 -4.08 -29.41 6.56
C VAL A 121 -5.25 -29.68 7.52
N GLY A 122 -6.05 -28.67 7.85
CA GLY A 122 -7.23 -28.80 8.70
C GLY A 122 -8.27 -29.78 8.16
N LEU A 123 -8.41 -29.91 6.84
CA LEU A 123 -9.33 -30.88 6.21
C LEU A 123 -8.92 -32.32 6.51
N PHE A 124 -7.62 -32.62 6.53
CA PHE A 124 -7.09 -33.97 6.76
C PHE A 124 -6.85 -34.30 8.24
N THR A 125 -6.84 -33.28 9.10
CA THR A 125 -6.45 -33.40 10.51
C THR A 125 -7.57 -33.07 11.48
N ALA A 126 -8.83 -33.12 11.03
CA ALA A 126 -10.01 -32.79 11.85
C ALA A 126 -9.86 -31.44 12.59
N ASN A 127 -9.46 -30.39 11.86
CA ASN A 127 -9.30 -29.02 12.37
C ASN A 127 -8.18 -28.78 13.40
N LEU A 128 -7.15 -29.64 13.47
CA LEU A 128 -5.99 -29.40 14.36
C LEU A 128 -5.39 -27.97 14.23
N PRO A 129 -5.15 -27.40 13.03
CA PRO A 129 -4.61 -26.04 12.92
C PRO A 129 -5.44 -25.00 13.67
N VAL A 130 -6.76 -25.06 13.59
CA VAL A 130 -7.64 -24.12 14.31
C VAL A 130 -7.56 -24.35 15.81
N ILE A 131 -7.58 -25.60 16.25
CA ILE A 131 -7.51 -25.96 17.67
C ILE A 131 -6.21 -25.44 18.31
N TRP A 132 -5.10 -25.40 17.58
CA TRP A 132 -3.80 -24.97 18.09
C TRP A 132 -3.50 -23.47 17.88
N LEU A 133 -4.02 -22.85 16.82
CA LEU A 133 -3.62 -21.50 16.40
C LEU A 133 -4.70 -20.44 16.63
N ALA A 134 -5.99 -20.80 16.64
CA ALA A 134 -7.07 -19.85 16.91
C ALA A 134 -7.06 -19.40 18.37
N ALA A 135 -7.52 -18.18 18.66
CA ALA A 135 -7.55 -17.68 20.02
C ALA A 135 -8.90 -18.02 20.66
N PHE A 136 -8.87 -18.80 21.74
CA PHE A 136 -10.06 -19.19 22.50
C PHE A 136 -10.05 -18.56 23.89
N PRO A 137 -11.23 -18.19 24.44
CA PRO A 137 -11.38 -17.63 25.80
C PRO A 137 -10.66 -18.49 26.87
N ASN A 138 -10.88 -19.81 26.82
CA ASN A 138 -10.33 -20.76 27.80
C ASN A 138 -8.80 -20.92 27.77
N THR A 139 -8.15 -20.51 26.69
CA THR A 139 -6.70 -20.62 26.51
C THR A 139 -6.08 -19.25 26.28
N ALA A 140 -6.72 -18.19 26.77
CA ALA A 140 -6.25 -16.81 26.59
C ALA A 140 -4.80 -16.61 27.08
N TRP A 141 -4.34 -17.34 28.11
CA TRP A 141 -2.95 -17.27 28.59
C TRP A 141 -1.90 -17.74 27.55
N GLN A 142 -2.31 -18.43 26.49
CA GLN A 142 -1.43 -18.86 25.40
C GLN A 142 -1.19 -17.71 24.40
N LEU A 143 -0.27 -16.82 24.76
CA LEU A 143 -0.04 -15.53 24.08
C LEU A 143 0.26 -15.64 22.57
N TRP A 144 0.83 -16.75 22.10
CA TRP A 144 1.11 -16.94 20.67
C TRP A 144 -0.17 -16.96 19.83
N ARG A 145 -1.31 -17.40 20.39
CA ARG A 145 -2.60 -17.49 19.69
C ARG A 145 -3.10 -16.14 19.17
N PHE A 146 -2.77 -15.05 19.86
CA PHE A 146 -3.12 -13.70 19.42
C PHE A 146 -2.40 -13.29 18.12
N ALA A 147 -1.22 -13.86 17.85
CA ALA A 147 -0.48 -13.60 16.63
C ALA A 147 -0.77 -14.63 15.52
N THR A 148 -1.12 -15.86 15.88
CA THR A 148 -1.32 -16.96 14.93
C THR A 148 -2.76 -17.14 14.45
N PHE A 149 -3.76 -16.66 15.20
CA PHE A 149 -5.17 -16.81 14.81
C PHE A 149 -5.53 -16.28 13.41
N PRO A 150 -4.86 -15.26 12.83
CA PRO A 150 -5.28 -14.76 11.52
C PRO A 150 -5.18 -15.83 10.43
N PHE A 151 -4.29 -16.80 10.61
CA PHE A 151 -4.07 -17.89 9.66
C PHE A 151 -4.90 -19.14 9.97
N ALA A 152 -5.63 -19.14 11.09
CA ALA A 152 -6.47 -20.25 11.51
C ALA A 152 -7.88 -20.08 10.94
N TYR A 153 -8.34 -21.04 10.13
CA TYR A 153 -9.70 -21.07 9.59
C TYR A 153 -10.36 -22.43 9.79
N PRO A 154 -11.63 -22.49 10.21
CA PRO A 154 -12.36 -23.75 10.29
C PRO A 154 -12.40 -24.41 8.91
N ALA A 155 -11.73 -25.55 8.83
CA ALA A 155 -11.69 -26.41 7.67
C ALA A 155 -12.95 -27.26 7.61
N ALA A 156 -13.67 -27.11 6.51
CA ALA A 156 -14.89 -27.86 6.23
C ALA A 156 -14.95 -28.15 4.72
N ALA A 157 -15.14 -29.43 4.38
CA ALA A 157 -15.31 -29.89 3.00
C ALA A 157 -16.73 -29.62 2.45
N SER A 158 -17.61 -28.99 3.24
CA SER A 158 -18.93 -28.57 2.79
C SER A 158 -18.84 -27.38 1.82
N ILE A 159 -19.80 -27.27 0.90
CA ILE A 159 -19.90 -26.15 -0.05
C ILE A 159 -19.88 -24.80 0.68
N GLN A 160 -20.59 -24.71 1.80
CA GLN A 160 -20.63 -23.51 2.63
C GLN A 160 -19.25 -23.18 3.23
N GLY A 161 -18.52 -24.17 3.76
CA GLY A 161 -17.18 -23.98 4.32
C GLY A 161 -16.16 -23.50 3.28
N LEU A 162 -16.17 -24.14 2.12
CA LEU A 162 -15.38 -23.73 0.95
C LEU A 162 -15.69 -22.30 0.52
N LEU A 163 -16.97 -21.93 0.44
CA LEU A 163 -17.40 -20.61 0.00
C LEU A 163 -16.99 -19.52 1.00
N LEU A 164 -17.16 -19.74 2.30
CA LEU A 164 -16.76 -18.78 3.33
C LEU A 164 -15.25 -18.57 3.35
N PHE A 165 -14.48 -19.65 3.25
CA PHE A 165 -13.02 -19.56 3.20
C PHE A 165 -12.55 -18.84 1.92
N ALA A 166 -13.11 -19.18 0.77
CA ALA A 166 -12.81 -18.53 -0.50
C ALA A 166 -13.16 -17.04 -0.47
N LEU A 167 -14.30 -16.67 0.12
CA LEU A 167 -14.73 -15.28 0.26
C LEU A 167 -13.78 -14.48 1.16
N ALA A 168 -13.33 -15.07 2.28
CA ALA A 168 -12.35 -14.44 3.16
C ALA A 168 -11.02 -14.17 2.44
N LEU A 169 -10.52 -15.16 1.67
CA LEU A 169 -9.32 -14.99 0.84
C LEU A 169 -9.53 -13.99 -0.28
N PHE A 170 -10.70 -13.97 -0.91
CA PHE A 170 -11.04 -13.03 -1.96
C PHE A 170 -10.97 -11.58 -1.43
N PHE A 171 -11.61 -11.28 -0.31
CA PHE A 171 -11.53 -9.94 0.28
C PHE A 171 -10.13 -9.58 0.76
N TRP A 172 -9.41 -10.54 1.33
CA TRP A 172 -8.01 -10.32 1.70
C TRP A 172 -7.15 -9.93 0.50
N LEU A 173 -7.18 -10.72 -0.58
CA LEU A 173 -6.41 -10.46 -1.80
C LEU A 173 -6.93 -9.25 -2.58
N LEU A 174 -8.18 -8.85 -2.38
CA LEU A 174 -8.74 -7.64 -2.97
C LEU A 174 -8.05 -6.37 -2.42
N PHE A 175 -7.77 -6.34 -1.11
CA PHE A 175 -7.32 -5.13 -0.42
C PHE A 175 -5.88 -5.16 0.07
N ALA A 176 -5.42 -6.25 0.68
CA ALA A 176 -4.11 -6.32 1.31
C ALA A 176 -2.95 -6.00 0.34
N PRO A 177 -2.94 -6.51 -0.91
CA PRO A 177 -1.90 -6.17 -1.90
C PRO A 177 -1.81 -4.66 -2.19
N SER A 178 -2.96 -3.97 -2.22
CA SER A 178 -3.00 -2.52 -2.47
C SER A 178 -2.42 -1.75 -1.28
N VAL A 179 -2.81 -2.13 -0.06
CA VAL A 179 -2.31 -1.50 1.16
C VAL A 179 -0.81 -1.75 1.33
N GLU A 180 -0.32 -2.96 1.08
CA GLU A 180 1.10 -3.31 1.19
C GLU A 180 1.98 -2.49 0.24
N ARG A 181 1.53 -2.23 -0.99
CA ARG A 181 2.25 -1.39 -1.97
C ARG A 181 2.32 0.07 -1.53
N ASN A 182 1.28 0.59 -0.88
CA ASN A 182 1.22 1.98 -0.44
C ASN A 182 2.00 2.22 0.87
N PHE A 183 1.92 1.29 1.83
CA PHE A 183 2.53 1.43 3.15
C PHE A 183 4.00 1.00 3.19
N GLY A 184 4.40 0.12 2.27
CA GLY A 184 5.64 -0.61 2.38
C GLY A 184 5.59 -1.69 3.47
N ARG A 185 6.65 -2.50 3.48
CA ARG A 185 6.72 -3.77 4.20
C ARG A 185 6.59 -3.65 5.73
N THR A 186 7.33 -2.72 6.33
CA THR A 186 7.41 -2.58 7.79
C THR A 186 6.12 -2.04 8.39
N ARG A 187 5.55 -1.01 7.79
CA ARG A 187 4.28 -0.40 8.25
C ARG A 187 3.13 -1.38 8.06
N PHE A 188 3.09 -2.10 6.93
CA PHE A 188 2.09 -3.15 6.70
C PHE A 188 2.08 -4.20 7.82
N LEU A 189 3.24 -4.77 8.16
CA LEU A 189 3.34 -5.77 9.22
C LEU A 189 2.95 -5.20 10.58
N THR A 190 3.39 -3.98 10.88
CA THR A 190 3.08 -3.30 12.16
C THR A 190 1.57 -3.13 12.33
N VAL A 191 0.91 -2.56 11.31
CA VAL A 191 -0.53 -2.33 11.31
C VAL A 191 -1.30 -3.66 11.34
N PHE A 192 -0.89 -4.65 10.54
CA PHE A 192 -1.54 -5.95 10.48
C PHE A 192 -1.51 -6.68 11.83
N PHE A 193 -0.34 -6.79 12.46
CA PHE A 193 -0.22 -7.50 13.74
C PHE A 193 -0.84 -6.70 14.89
N ALA A 194 -0.71 -5.38 14.90
CA ALA A 194 -1.39 -4.55 15.90
C ALA A 194 -2.92 -4.71 15.80
N ALA A 195 -3.47 -4.64 14.59
CA ALA A 195 -4.90 -4.85 14.36
C ALA A 195 -5.36 -6.27 14.70
N SER A 196 -4.57 -7.28 14.32
CA SER A 196 -4.89 -8.68 14.60
C SER A 196 -4.92 -8.95 16.10
N ILE A 197 -3.86 -8.61 16.83
CA ILE A 197 -3.77 -8.88 18.27
C ILE A 197 -4.83 -8.08 19.04
N PHE A 198 -5.02 -6.81 18.70
CA PHE A 198 -6.02 -5.96 19.35
C PHE A 198 -7.44 -6.46 19.07
N GLY A 199 -7.74 -6.85 17.83
CA GLY A 199 -9.02 -7.45 17.46
C GLY A 199 -9.27 -8.77 18.18
N ALA A 200 -8.27 -9.65 18.27
CA ALA A 200 -8.39 -10.90 19.03
C ALA A 200 -8.60 -10.64 20.52
N ALA A 201 -7.86 -9.70 21.11
CA ALA A 201 -8.04 -9.33 22.51
C ALA A 201 -9.44 -8.78 22.78
N ALA A 202 -9.94 -7.89 21.93
CA ALA A 202 -11.32 -7.42 22.01
C ALA A 202 -12.30 -8.59 21.93
N GLN A 203 -12.16 -9.48 20.94
CA GLN A 203 -13.03 -10.64 20.77
C GLN A 203 -13.06 -11.57 21.99
N LEU A 204 -11.91 -11.85 22.59
CA LEU A 204 -11.80 -12.68 23.78
C LEU A 204 -12.43 -12.03 25.01
N ILE A 205 -12.34 -10.71 25.18
CA ILE A 205 -12.99 -9.99 26.29
C ILE A 205 -14.51 -10.18 26.25
N PHE A 206 -15.10 -10.26 25.06
CA PHE A 206 -16.54 -10.53 24.87
C PHE A 206 -16.89 -12.03 24.82
N GLY A 207 -15.97 -12.91 25.21
CA GLY A 207 -16.20 -14.36 25.28
C GLY A 207 -16.27 -15.07 23.93
N GLY A 208 -15.89 -14.39 22.84
CA GLY A 208 -15.89 -14.95 21.50
C GLY A 208 -14.58 -15.63 21.13
N VAL A 209 -14.62 -16.52 20.14
CA VAL A 209 -13.41 -17.12 19.53
C VAL A 209 -12.91 -16.20 18.43
N ALA A 210 -11.59 -15.97 18.35
CA ALA A 210 -10.96 -15.23 17.26
C ALA A 210 -10.27 -16.19 16.29
N TYR A 211 -10.64 -16.09 15.01
CA TYR A 211 -10.05 -16.85 13.91
C TYR A 211 -10.12 -16.01 12.63
N GLY A 212 -9.26 -16.35 11.66
CA GLY A 212 -9.24 -15.77 10.33
C GLY A 212 -8.68 -14.35 10.24
N LEU A 213 -8.43 -13.91 9.01
CA LEU A 213 -7.77 -12.65 8.66
C LEU A 213 -8.65 -11.41 8.86
N ALA A 214 -9.90 -11.55 9.33
CA ALA A 214 -10.87 -10.45 9.38
C ALA A 214 -10.36 -9.25 10.18
N ALA A 215 -9.84 -9.45 11.40
CA ALA A 215 -9.28 -8.37 12.21
C ALA A 215 -8.15 -7.61 11.49
N GLY A 216 -7.23 -8.35 10.86
CA GLY A 216 -6.14 -7.78 10.08
C GLY A 216 -6.65 -7.02 8.85
N LEU A 217 -7.59 -7.59 8.10
CA LEU A 217 -8.21 -6.94 6.93
C LEU A 217 -8.89 -5.61 7.31
N PHE A 218 -9.74 -5.61 8.34
CA PHE A 218 -10.42 -4.40 8.79
C PHE A 218 -9.45 -3.38 9.38
N GLY A 219 -8.37 -3.82 10.01
CA GLY A 219 -7.27 -2.93 10.41
C GLY A 219 -6.57 -2.28 9.22
N LEU A 220 -6.30 -3.03 8.16
CA LEU A 220 -5.73 -2.48 6.92
C LEU A 220 -6.73 -1.52 6.23
N LEU A 221 -8.02 -1.82 6.22
CA LEU A 221 -9.05 -0.89 5.71
C LEU A 221 -9.12 0.39 6.55
N GLY A 222 -9.07 0.28 7.89
CA GLY A 222 -9.03 1.42 8.81
C GLY A 222 -7.77 2.28 8.61
N SER A 223 -6.61 1.64 8.39
CA SER A 223 -5.36 2.31 8.07
C SER A 223 -5.45 3.14 6.78
N TYR A 224 -6.07 2.56 5.76
CA TYR A 224 -6.24 3.20 4.46
C TYR A 224 -7.27 4.33 4.51
N ALA A 225 -8.32 4.19 5.31
CA ALA A 225 -9.30 5.25 5.55
C ALA A 225 -8.66 6.50 6.18
N VAL A 226 -7.72 6.33 7.12
CA VAL A 226 -6.97 7.45 7.71
C VAL A 226 -6.13 8.18 6.65
N LEU A 227 -5.44 7.44 5.78
CA LEU A 227 -4.63 8.04 4.70
C LEU A 227 -5.47 8.84 3.71
N MET A 228 -6.64 8.30 3.33
CA MET A 228 -7.49 8.91 2.30
C MET A 228 -8.46 9.95 2.85
N TRP A 229 -8.41 10.24 4.15
CA TRP A 229 -9.39 11.11 4.80
C TRP A 229 -9.41 12.54 4.25
N SER A 230 -8.26 13.01 3.76
CA SER A 230 -8.07 14.33 3.16
C SER A 230 -8.62 14.46 1.73
N TYR A 231 -8.91 13.35 1.04
CA TYR A 231 -9.36 13.34 -0.35
C TYR A 231 -10.82 12.85 -0.48
N PRO A 232 -11.81 13.76 -0.66
CA PRO A 232 -13.23 13.42 -0.52
C PRO A 232 -13.74 12.29 -1.42
N PRO A 233 -13.39 12.21 -2.72
CA PRO A 233 -13.87 11.12 -3.58
C PRO A 233 -13.40 9.74 -3.10
N ALA A 234 -12.12 9.62 -2.71
CA ALA A 234 -11.59 8.35 -2.22
C ALA A 234 -12.10 8.02 -0.81
N ARG A 235 -12.35 9.02 0.03
CA ARG A 235 -12.99 8.83 1.35
C ARG A 235 -14.37 8.19 1.23
N THR A 236 -15.21 8.65 0.31
CA THR A 236 -16.53 8.04 0.11
C THR A 236 -16.38 6.60 -0.39
N GLN A 237 -15.47 6.34 -1.32
CA GLN A 237 -15.22 4.99 -1.84
C GLN A 237 -14.77 4.02 -0.76
N ILE A 238 -13.82 4.41 0.11
CA ILE A 238 -13.35 3.52 1.19
C ILE A 238 -14.43 3.28 2.25
N LEU A 239 -15.26 4.28 2.56
CA LEU A 239 -16.38 4.12 3.49
C LEU A 239 -17.45 3.17 2.93
N VAL A 240 -17.77 3.27 1.63
CA VAL A 240 -18.69 2.35 0.96
C VAL A 240 -18.13 0.92 0.98
N VAL A 241 -16.87 0.75 0.61
CA VAL A 241 -16.19 -0.55 0.66
C VAL A 241 -16.20 -1.13 2.06
N LEU A 242 -15.85 -0.31 3.07
CA LEU A 242 -15.83 -0.72 4.46
C LEU A 242 -17.23 -1.14 4.94
N ALA A 243 -18.26 -0.38 4.60
CA ALA A 243 -19.64 -0.68 4.96
C ALA A 243 -20.13 -1.98 4.31
N ILE A 244 -19.84 -2.18 3.02
CA ILE A 244 -20.19 -3.41 2.29
C ILE A 244 -19.44 -4.61 2.90
N ASN A 245 -18.13 -4.48 3.14
CA ASN A 245 -17.34 -5.57 3.70
C ASN A 245 -17.80 -5.94 5.12
N LEU A 246 -18.15 -4.94 5.93
CA LEU A 246 -18.72 -5.11 7.27
C LEU A 246 -20.07 -5.84 7.20
N ALA A 247 -20.99 -5.38 6.34
CA ALA A 247 -22.29 -5.99 6.16
C ALA A 247 -22.18 -7.46 5.71
N LEU A 248 -21.30 -7.76 4.76
CA LEU A 248 -21.08 -9.12 4.27
C LEU A 248 -20.44 -10.03 5.33
N ASN A 249 -19.49 -9.54 6.11
CA ASN A 249 -18.90 -10.32 7.21
C ASN A 249 -19.93 -10.65 8.29
N LEU A 250 -20.78 -9.69 8.65
CA LEU A 250 -21.84 -9.89 9.63
C LEU A 250 -22.94 -10.83 9.12
N ALA A 251 -23.32 -10.72 7.84
CA ALA A 251 -24.37 -11.53 7.24
C ALA A 251 -23.94 -12.98 6.97
N LEU A 252 -22.67 -13.20 6.61
CA LEU A 252 -22.15 -14.51 6.19
C LEU A 252 -21.35 -15.22 7.29
N GLY A 253 -21.23 -14.63 8.48
CA GLY A 253 -20.49 -15.22 9.60
C GLY A 253 -18.96 -15.20 9.42
N GLY A 254 -18.44 -14.21 8.71
CA GLY A 254 -16.99 -14.02 8.47
C GLY A 254 -16.22 -13.39 9.64
N GLY A 255 -16.93 -12.82 10.62
CA GLY A 255 -16.35 -12.23 11.81
C GLY A 255 -17.39 -11.61 12.73
N SER A 256 -17.05 -11.43 14.00
CA SER A 256 -17.89 -10.79 15.01
C SER A 256 -17.62 -9.29 15.12
N ILE A 257 -18.57 -8.56 15.70
CA ILE A 257 -18.45 -7.11 15.94
C ILE A 257 -17.17 -6.76 16.72
N PRO A 258 -16.84 -7.38 17.87
CA PRO A 258 -15.65 -7.00 18.62
C PRO A 258 -14.34 -7.22 17.86
N LEU A 259 -14.26 -8.33 17.11
CA LEU A 259 -13.08 -8.67 16.29
C LEU A 259 -12.85 -7.63 15.20
N ILE A 260 -13.92 -7.28 14.48
CA ILE A 260 -13.88 -6.38 13.33
C ILE A 260 -13.62 -4.93 13.78
N PHE A 261 -14.37 -4.45 14.79
CA PHE A 261 -14.19 -3.09 15.30
C PHE A 261 -12.85 -2.91 16.01
N GLY A 262 -12.41 -3.90 16.78
CA GLY A 262 -11.09 -3.87 17.43
C GLY A 262 -9.95 -3.78 16.40
N GLY A 263 -10.01 -4.60 15.34
CA GLY A 263 -9.06 -4.53 14.24
C GLY A 263 -9.05 -3.17 13.55
N LEU A 264 -10.22 -2.64 13.21
CA LEU A 264 -10.38 -1.34 12.54
C LEU A 264 -9.79 -0.18 13.36
N LEU A 265 -10.14 -0.11 14.66
CA LEU A 265 -9.66 0.95 15.54
C LEU A 265 -8.14 0.90 15.73
N ALA A 266 -7.59 -0.31 15.92
CA ALA A 266 -6.15 -0.49 16.06
C ALA A 266 -5.39 -0.14 14.77
N GLY A 267 -5.92 -0.51 13.61
CA GLY A 267 -5.32 -0.18 12.33
C GLY A 267 -5.34 1.32 12.01
N ALA A 268 -6.48 1.97 12.23
CA ALA A 268 -6.62 3.42 12.09
C ALA A 268 -5.71 4.17 13.09
N GLY A 269 -5.75 3.80 14.37
CA GLY A 269 -4.93 4.40 15.42
C GLY A 269 -3.43 4.22 15.21
N SER A 270 -3.00 3.02 14.79
CA SER A 270 -1.59 2.76 14.46
C SER A 270 -1.10 3.65 13.33
N THR A 271 -1.92 3.84 12.29
CA THR A 271 -1.55 4.66 11.13
C THR A 271 -1.51 6.13 11.47
N TYR A 272 -2.50 6.61 12.23
CA TYR A 272 -2.53 7.97 12.74
C TYR A 272 -1.29 8.28 13.58
N LEU A 273 -0.90 7.37 14.50
CA LEU A 273 0.31 7.53 15.31
C LEU A 273 1.57 7.56 14.44
N LEU A 274 1.70 6.66 13.47
CA LEU A 274 2.86 6.64 12.57
C LEU A 274 3.00 7.96 11.81
N GLN A 275 1.92 8.50 11.24
CA GLN A 275 1.94 9.79 10.54
C GLN A 275 2.26 10.96 11.47
N PHE A 276 1.61 11.00 12.63
CA PHE A 276 1.79 12.07 13.61
C PHE A 276 3.24 12.22 14.09
N TYR A 277 3.95 11.09 14.27
CA TYR A 277 5.35 11.11 14.68
C TYR A 277 6.31 11.33 13.50
N GLU A 278 5.94 10.95 12.27
CA GLU A 278 6.71 11.21 11.06
C GLU A 278 6.79 12.70 10.71
N GLU A 279 5.72 13.46 10.97
CA GLU A 279 5.69 14.92 10.78
C GLU A 279 6.50 15.69 11.83
N ARG A 280 6.97 15.03 12.90
CA ARG A 280 7.71 15.67 13.99
C ARG A 280 9.22 15.36 13.90
N PRO A 281 10.06 16.28 13.37
CA PRO A 281 11.48 16.03 13.10
C PRO A 281 12.34 15.75 14.34
N ARG A 282 11.84 16.03 15.55
CA ARG A 282 12.56 15.81 16.82
C ARG A 282 12.19 14.49 17.50
N SER A 283 11.23 13.72 16.98
CA SER A 283 10.82 12.47 17.61
C SER A 283 11.70 11.30 17.16
N LYS A 284 11.98 10.37 18.08
CA LYS A 284 12.69 9.14 17.73
C LYS A 284 11.79 8.26 16.86
N ALA A 285 12.34 7.71 15.78
CA ALA A 285 11.61 6.82 14.87
C ALA A 285 11.01 5.58 15.59
N SER A 286 11.54 5.17 16.74
CA SER A 286 11.04 4.04 17.52
C SER A 286 9.79 4.35 18.38
N THR A 287 9.54 5.62 18.71
CA THR A 287 8.45 6.04 19.60
C THR A 287 7.06 5.53 19.18
N PRO A 288 6.61 5.68 17.92
CA PRO A 288 5.28 5.20 17.52
C PRO A 288 5.15 3.68 17.67
N TYR A 289 6.19 2.91 17.33
CA TYR A 289 6.18 1.45 17.47
C TYR A 289 6.08 1.00 18.93
N LEU A 290 6.72 1.72 19.86
CA LEU A 290 6.62 1.43 21.29
C LEU A 290 5.23 1.73 21.85
N ILE A 291 4.59 2.81 21.42
CA ILE A 291 3.22 3.15 21.84
C ILE A 291 2.23 2.10 21.31
N ILE A 292 2.33 1.74 20.02
CA ILE A 292 1.49 0.72 19.41
C ILE A 292 1.71 -0.62 20.11
N GLY A 293 2.97 -1.04 20.29
CA GLY A 293 3.31 -2.28 20.99
C GLY A 293 2.78 -2.30 22.43
N GLY A 294 2.94 -1.19 23.17
CA GLY A 294 2.43 -1.06 24.53
C GLY A 294 0.91 -1.18 24.61
N ALA A 295 0.17 -0.52 23.71
CA ALA A 295 -1.30 -0.61 23.66
C ALA A 295 -1.78 -2.03 23.33
N VAL A 296 -1.12 -2.70 22.38
CA VAL A 296 -1.42 -4.07 21.97
C VAL A 296 -1.17 -5.07 23.11
N VAL A 297 -0.02 -4.95 23.79
CA VAL A 297 0.32 -5.80 24.95
C VAL A 297 -0.63 -5.55 26.11
N ALA A 298 -0.97 -4.28 26.40
CA ALA A 298 -1.91 -3.94 27.46
C ALA A 298 -3.28 -4.57 27.23
N LEU A 299 -3.83 -4.46 26.01
CA LEU A 299 -5.14 -5.06 25.72
C LEU A 299 -5.09 -6.60 25.74
N ALA A 300 -4.02 -7.21 25.21
CA ALA A 300 -3.84 -8.66 25.30
C ALA A 300 -3.77 -9.13 26.76
N ALA A 301 -3.06 -8.39 27.63
CA ALA A 301 -3.00 -8.69 29.06
C ALA A 301 -4.38 -8.55 29.74
N ILE A 302 -5.15 -7.52 29.40
CA ILE A 302 -6.54 -7.39 29.88
C ILE A 302 -7.38 -8.58 29.44
N ALA A 303 -7.29 -8.99 28.17
CA ALA A 303 -8.01 -10.15 27.67
C ALA A 303 -7.63 -11.43 28.41
N VAL A 304 -6.35 -11.62 28.73
CA VAL A 304 -5.87 -12.73 29.56
C VAL A 304 -6.51 -12.66 30.95
N VAL A 305 -6.42 -11.52 31.64
CA VAL A 305 -6.94 -11.36 33.01
C VAL A 305 -8.44 -11.61 33.08
N VAL A 306 -9.22 -11.03 32.15
CA VAL A 306 -10.68 -11.20 32.08
C VAL A 306 -11.06 -12.67 31.89
N ASN A 307 -10.33 -13.40 31.04
CA ASN A 307 -10.67 -14.77 30.73
C ASN A 307 -10.10 -15.79 31.73
N VAL A 308 -8.96 -15.49 32.35
CA VAL A 308 -8.40 -16.33 33.42
C VAL A 308 -9.22 -16.20 34.70
N GLY A 309 -9.74 -15.01 35.02
CA GLY A 309 -10.57 -14.79 36.20
C GLY A 309 -11.98 -15.40 36.14
N LEU A 310 -12.36 -15.98 35.01
CA LEU A 310 -13.62 -16.73 34.83
C LEU A 310 -13.47 -18.24 35.10
N PHE A 311 -12.24 -18.70 35.40
CA PHE A 311 -11.92 -20.05 35.87
C PHE A 311 -11.67 -20.06 37.38
#